data_AF-A0A4U2ZDR7-F1
#
_entry.id   AF-A0A4U2ZDR7-F1
#
_cell.length_a   1.000
_cell.length_b   1.000
_cell.length_c   1.000
_cell.angle_alpha   90.00
_cell.angle_beta   90.00
_cell.angle_gamma   90.00
#
_symmetry.space_group_name_H-M   'P 1'
#
loop_
_entity.id
_entity.type
_entity.pdbx_description
1 polymer ?
#
loop_
_entity_poly.entity_id
_entity_poly.type
_entity_poly.pdbx_seq_one_letter_code
_entity_poly.pdbx_strand_id
1 'polypeptide(L)' 'VYGNKQQNAETQKVPVKIGDFIELTHLEGRERATLINLDNNKRESFDKKAMYEVTKDGLKKVNQIVNPKP' A
#
# COMPACT_ATOMS: atom_id res chain seq x y z
N VAL A 1 6.68 27.16 20.06
CA VAL A 1 7.08 25.86 19.50
C VAL A 1 6.20 25.57 18.29
N TYR A 2 6.73 25.70 17.07
CA TYR A 2 6.06 25.21 15.86
C TYR A 2 6.54 23.77 15.62
N GLY A 3 5.64 22.83 15.37
CA GLY A 3 5.99 21.45 14.98
C GLY A 3 5.67 20.31 15.96
N ASN A 4 5.10 20.58 17.15
CA ASN A 4 4.79 19.53 18.15
C ASN A 4 3.30 19.15 18.26
N LYS A 5 2.50 19.40 17.21
CA LYS A 5 1.10 18.98 17.20
C LYS A 5 1.03 17.50 16.84
N GLN A 6 0.70 16.66 17.82
CA GLN A 6 0.40 15.25 17.58
C GLN A 6 -0.82 15.16 16.66
N GLN A 7 -0.67 14.51 15.50
CA GLN A 7 -1.77 14.21 14.60
C GLN A 7 -2.44 12.92 15.05
N ASN A 8 -3.76 12.85 14.91
CA ASN A 8 -4.49 11.61 15.09
C ASN A 8 -4.25 10.70 13.88
N ALA A 9 -4.18 9.39 14.12
CA ALA A 9 -4.21 8.44 13.03
C ALA A 9 -5.60 8.45 12.39
N GLU A 10 -5.65 8.62 11.08
CA GLU A 10 -6.88 8.38 10.30
C GLU A 10 -6.94 6.90 9.93
N THR A 11 -8.13 6.29 10.07
CA THR A 11 -8.35 4.89 9.71
C THR A 11 -9.50 4.79 8.72
N GLN A 12 -9.22 4.24 7.54
CA GLN A 12 -10.22 3.95 6.52
C GLN A 12 -10.14 2.45 6.16
N LYS A 13 -11.30 1.79 6.09
CA LYS A 13 -11.41 0.42 5.59
C LYS A 13 -11.92 0.48 4.16
N VAL A 14 -11.17 -0.13 3.23
CA VAL A 14 -11.54 -0.21 1.81
C VAL A 14 -11.73 -1.69 1.47
N PRO A 15 -12.89 -2.09 0.92
CA PRO A 15 -13.09 -3.48 0.49
C PRO A 15 -12.24 -3.78 -0.74
N VAL A 16 -11.62 -4.97 -0.76
CA VAL A 16 -10.83 -5.49 -1.89
C VAL A 16 -11.19 -6.94 -2.16
N LYS A 17 -10.96 -7.41 -3.39
CA LYS A 17 -11.26 -8.76 -3.86
C LYS A 17 -10.12 -9.30 -4.72
N ILE A 18 -10.03 -10.62 -4.83
CA ILE A 18 -8.99 -11.30 -5.64
C ILE A 18 -9.06 -10.77 -7.08
N GLY A 19 -7.91 -10.40 -7.63
CA GLY A 19 -7.76 -9.78 -8.95
C GLY A 19 -7.81 -8.26 -8.93
N ASP A 20 -8.15 -7.61 -7.81
CA ASP A 20 -8.00 -6.17 -7.67
C ASP A 20 -6.51 -5.78 -7.63
N PHE A 21 -6.23 -4.56 -8.08
CA PHE A 21 -4.92 -3.95 -7.95
C PHE A 21 -4.97 -2.79 -6.95
N ILE A 22 -3.96 -2.73 -6.09
CA ILE A 22 -3.75 -1.66 -5.12
C ILE A 22 -2.54 -0.85 -5.59
N GLU A 23 -2.76 0.41 -5.92
CA GLU A 23 -1.68 1.40 -6.11
C GLU A 23 -1.60 2.28 -4.86
N LEU A 24 -0.44 2.28 -4.22
CA LEU A 24 -0.11 3.17 -3.13
C LEU A 24 0.77 4.29 -3.67
N THR A 25 0.40 5.53 -3.40
CA THR A 25 1.21 6.71 -3.70
C THR A 25 1.50 7.46 -2.41
N HIS A 26 2.76 7.84 -2.20
CA HIS A 26 3.20 8.65 -1.08
C HIS A 26 4.02 9.82 -1.60
N LEU A 27 3.82 11.01 -1.03
CA LEU A 27 4.52 12.22 -1.48
C LEU A 27 5.97 12.25 -1.00
N GLU A 28 6.24 11.68 0.17
CA GLU A 28 7.59 11.59 0.74
C GLU A 28 8.35 10.40 0.16
N GLY A 29 9.68 10.42 0.33
CA GLY A 29 10.55 9.37 -0.19
C GLY A 29 10.53 8.07 0.62
N ARG A 30 11.41 7.15 0.21
CA ARG A 30 11.66 5.84 0.85
C ARG A 30 11.75 5.93 2.39
N GLU A 31 11.28 4.88 3.06
CA GLU A 31 11.28 4.70 4.54
C GLU A 31 10.28 5.54 5.33
N ARG A 32 9.54 6.45 4.68
CA ARG A 32 8.52 7.28 5.33
C ARG A 32 7.13 6.66 5.32
N ALA A 33 6.91 5.66 4.47
CA ALA A 33 5.70 4.86 4.42
C ALA A 33 6.05 3.37 4.49
N THR A 34 5.28 2.63 5.30
CA THR A 34 5.41 1.18 5.46
C THR A 34 4.08 0.54 5.12
N LEU A 35 4.12 -0.46 4.24
CA LEU A 35 3.00 -1.37 4.01
C LEU A 35 3.17 -2.61 4.88
N ILE A 36 2.10 -3.02 5.56
CA ILE A 36 2.05 -4.25 6.35
C ILE A 36 0.97 -5.14 5.75
N ASN A 37 1.36 -6.30 5.25
CA ASN A 37 0.41 -7.36 4.93
C ASN A 37 0.11 -8.13 6.22
N LEU A 38 -1.13 -8.04 6.72
CA LEU A 38 -1.53 -8.65 7.99
C LEU A 38 -1.61 -10.18 7.91
N ASP A 39 -1.84 -10.76 6.74
CA ASP A 39 -2.00 -12.20 6.56
C ASP A 39 -0.68 -12.95 6.80
N ASN A 40 0.45 -12.34 6.42
CA ASN A 40 1.79 -12.93 6.55
C ASN A 40 2.76 -12.08 7.38
N ASN A 41 2.27 -11.03 8.05
CA ASN A 41 3.05 -10.05 8.80
C ASN A 41 4.24 -9.41 8.04
N LYS A 42 4.25 -9.50 6.71
CA LYS A 42 5.33 -8.92 5.91
C LYS A 42 5.22 -7.40 5.96
N ARG A 43 6.33 -6.77 6.35
CA ARG A 43 6.49 -5.32 6.36
C ARG A 43 7.43 -4.91 5.25
N GLU A 44 7.03 -3.94 4.44
CA GLU A 44 7.91 -3.37 3.42
C GLU A 44 7.79 -1.85 3.37
N SER A 45 8.94 -1.18 3.30
CA SER A 45 9.00 0.21 2.90
C SER A 45 8.84 0.32 1.39
N PHE A 46 8.17 1.37 0.94
CA PHE A 46 8.15 1.72 -0.47
C PHE A 46 8.64 3.15 -0.67
N ASP A 47 9.01 3.48 -1.91
CA ASP A 47 9.34 4.84 -2.32
C ASP A 47 8.04 5.63 -2.53
N LYS A 48 7.98 6.54 -3.51
CA LYS A 48 6.74 7.29 -3.81
C LYS A 48 5.59 6.47 -4.36
N LYS A 49 5.85 5.26 -4.88
CA LYS A 49 4.84 4.41 -5.49
C LYS A 49 5.12 2.93 -5.23
N ALA A 50 4.07 2.16 -4.95
CA ALA A 50 4.09 0.71 -4.99
C ALA A 50 2.77 0.15 -5.54
N MET A 51 2.84 -0.97 -6.25
CA MET A 51 1.67 -1.61 -6.85
C MET A 51 1.62 -3.08 -6.41
N TYR A 52 0.41 -3.55 -6.09
CA TYR A 52 0.16 -4.92 -5.67
C TYR A 52 -1.10 -5.47 -6.35
N GLU A 53 -1.08 -6.77 -6.64
CA GLU A 53 -2.25 -7.56 -7.00
C GLU A 53 -2.75 -8.30 -5.76
N VAL A 54 -4.07 -8.27 -5.54
CA VAL A 54 -4.71 -9.06 -4.48
C VAL A 54 -4.87 -10.49 -4.98
N THR A 55 -4.15 -11.42 -4.35
CA THR A 55 -4.20 -12.85 -4.68
C THR A 55 -4.80 -13.65 -3.53
N LYS A 56 -5.12 -14.93 -3.78
CA LYS A 56 -5.56 -15.86 -2.73
C LYS A 56 -4.52 -16.03 -1.60
N ASP A 57 -3.25 -15.78 -1.89
CA ASP A 57 -2.12 -15.93 -0.96
C ASP A 57 -1.70 -14.57 -0.35
N GLY A 58 -2.51 -13.52 -0.55
CA GLY A 58 -2.28 -12.16 -0.08
C GLY A 58 -1.79 -11.20 -1.16
N LEU A 59 -1.13 -10.11 -0.76
CA LEU A 59 -0.63 -9.08 -1.67
C LEU A 59 0.64 -9.52 -2.41
N LYS A 60 0.56 -9.57 -3.74
CA LYS A 60 1.69 -9.84 -4.64
C LYS A 60 2.17 -8.54 -5.26
N LYS A 61 3.44 -8.19 -5.06
CA LYS A 61 4.04 -6.98 -5.66
C LYS A 61 4.14 -7.11 -7.18
N VAL A 62 3.76 -6.05 -7.89
CA VAL A 62 3.82 -5.98 -9.36
C VAL A 62 4.55 -4.72 -9.81
N ASN A 63 5.22 -4.79 -10.97
CA ASN A 63 5.94 -3.65 -11.52
C ASN A 63 5.06 -2.75 -12.40
N GLN A 64 3.92 -3.27 -12.87
CA GLN A 64 2.96 -2.54 -13.68
C GLN A 64 1.59 -3.19 -13.52
N ILE A 65 0.54 -2.37 -13.47
CA ILE A 65 -0.85 -2.84 -13.58
C ILE A 65 -1.12 -3.01 -15.07
N VAL A 66 -1.22 -4.26 -15.52
CA VAL A 66 -1.61 -4.60 -16.89
C VAL A 66 -3.08 -4.97 -16.82
N ASN A 67 -3.96 -4.06 -17.22
CA ASN A 67 -5.36 -4.43 -17.41
C ASN A 67 -5.40 -5.54 -18.47
N PRO A 68 -6.08 -6.68 -18.23
CA PRO A 68 -6.42 -7.54 -19.36
C PRO A 68 -7.17 -6.68 -20.37
N LYS A 69 -6.79 -6.80 -21.65
CA LYS A 69 -7.48 -6.12 -22.74
C LYS A 69 -8.99 -6.40 -22.60
N PRO A 70 -9.84 -5.39 -22.86
CA PRO A 70 -11.29 -5.53 -22.76
C PRO A 70 -11.82 -6.72 -23.56
#